data_AF-I3QK23-F1
#
_entry.id   AF-I3QK23-F1
#
_cell.length_a   1.000
_cell.length_b   1.000
_cell.length_c   1.000
_cell.angle_alpha   90.00
_cell.angle_beta   90.00
_cell.angle_gamma   90.00
#
_symmetry.space_group_name_H-M   'P 1'
#
loop_
_entity.id
_entity.type
_entity.pdbx_description
1 polymer ?
#
loop_
_entity_poly.entity_id
_entity_poly.type
_entity_poly.pdbx_seq_one_letter_code
_entity_poly.pdbx_strand_id
1 'polypeptide(L)'
;SETLRKYPPLAFITRQCVKDYKIPGEDTILETGTRVFIPILGIHYDKEHYREPEKFDPERFSEENSQKRHQYAHIPFGEGP
;
A
#
# COMPACT_ATOMS: atom_id res chain seq x y z
N SER A 1 13.03 -6.89 4.33
CA SER A 1 11.71 -6.60 3.73
C SER A 1 10.55 -7.02 4.63
N GLU A 2 10.48 -8.26 5.10
CA GLU A 2 9.36 -8.70 5.98
C GLU A 2 9.23 -7.90 7.29
N THR A 3 10.34 -7.51 7.92
CA THR A 3 10.29 -6.63 9.10
C THR A 3 9.61 -5.30 8.80
N LEU A 4 9.91 -4.68 7.65
CA LEU A 4 9.31 -3.42 7.22
C LEU A 4 7.84 -3.57 6.81
N ARG A 5 7.41 -4.78 6.43
CA ARG A 5 5.98 -5.08 6.20
C ARG A 5 5.23 -5.13 7.53
N LYS A 6 5.73 -5.88 8.52
CA LYS A 6 5.04 -6.02 9.81
C LYS A 6 5.12 -4.77 10.67
N TYR A 7 6.23 -4.04 10.57
CA TYR A 7 6.56 -2.88 11.39
C TYR A 7 7.05 -1.73 10.49
N PRO A 8 6.19 -1.18 9.62
CA PRO A 8 6.56 -0.06 8.78
C PRO A 8 6.86 1.18 9.65
N PRO A 9 7.80 2.05 9.25
CA PRO A 9 8.08 3.30 9.98
C PRO A 9 6.88 4.22 10.10
N LEU A 10 5.96 4.18 9.12
CA LEU A 10 4.71 4.93 9.10
C LEU A 10 3.54 3.98 8.95
N ALA A 11 2.50 4.19 9.75
CA ALA A 11 1.25 3.43 9.68
C ALA A 11 0.45 3.75 8.41
N PHE A 12 0.63 4.95 7.89
CA PHE A 12 -0.07 5.50 6.73
C PHE A 12 0.73 6.63 6.12
N ILE A 13 0.39 6.98 4.89
CA ILE A 13 0.83 8.21 4.23
C ILE A 13 -0.38 8.96 3.69
N THR A 14 -0.18 10.23 3.33
CA THR A 14 -1.22 11.04 2.70
C THR A 14 -0.79 11.54 1.34
N ARG A 15 -1.77 11.79 0.48
CA ARG A 15 -1.63 12.57 -0.76
C ARG A 15 -2.68 13.67 -0.76
N GLN A 16 -2.40 14.76 -1.46
CA GLN A 16 -3.39 15.81 -1.70
C GLN A 16 -3.70 15.85 -3.20
N CYS A 17 -4.98 15.85 -3.53
CA CYS A 17 -5.43 16.00 -4.90
C CYS A 17 -5.11 17.42 -5.38
N VAL A 18 -4.30 17.56 -6.42
CA VAL A 18 -3.87 18.87 -6.95
C VAL A 18 -4.66 19.31 -8.19
N LYS A 19 -5.50 18.41 -8.72
CA LYS A 19 -6.44 18.64 -9.81
C LYS A 19 -7.58 17.65 -9.65
N ASP A 20 -8.79 18.02 -10.05
CA ASP A 20 -9.93 17.11 -9.99
C ASP A 20 -9.62 15.79 -10.73
N TYR A 21 -9.89 14.67 -10.06
CA TYR A 21 -9.51 13.34 -10.54
C TYR A 21 -10.68 12.37 -10.46
N LYS A 22 -11.16 11.93 -11.64
CA LYS A 22 -12.14 10.84 -11.75
C LYS A 22 -11.43 9.51 -11.43
N ILE A 23 -11.88 8.83 -10.38
CA ILE A 23 -11.35 7.50 -10.04
C ILE A 23 -11.71 6.53 -11.17
N PRO A 24 -10.74 5.84 -11.79
CA PRO A 24 -11.02 4.91 -12.88
C PRO A 24 -12.00 3.82 -12.45
N GLY A 25 -13.05 3.61 -13.25
CA GLY A 25 -14.08 2.59 -12.99
C GLY A 25 -15.16 2.99 -11.98
N GLU A 26 -15.04 4.16 -11.35
CA GLU A 26 -15.97 4.65 -10.33
C GLU A 26 -16.60 5.97 -10.75
N ASP A 27 -17.80 6.27 -10.22
CA ASP A 27 -18.41 7.57 -10.50
C ASP A 27 -17.86 8.74 -9.69
N THR A 28 -17.02 8.44 -8.71
CA THR A 28 -16.44 9.40 -7.77
C THR A 28 -15.37 10.29 -8.40
N ILE A 29 -15.49 11.60 -8.15
CA ILE A 29 -14.45 12.60 -8.45
C ILE A 29 -13.80 13.02 -7.14
N LEU A 30 -12.48 12.90 -7.06
CA LEU A 30 -11.68 13.51 -6.02
C LEU A 30 -11.47 14.97 -6.39
N GLU A 31 -12.09 15.87 -5.64
CA GLU A 31 -11.97 17.30 -5.86
C GLU A 31 -10.57 17.81 -5.45
N THR A 32 -10.10 18.83 -6.14
CA THR A 32 -8.85 19.53 -5.81
C THR A 32 -8.85 19.98 -4.35
N GLY A 33 -7.75 19.71 -3.65
CA GLY A 33 -7.60 19.98 -2.21
C GLY A 33 -7.98 18.80 -1.31
N THR A 34 -8.68 17.78 -1.83
CA THR A 34 -9.02 16.57 -1.06
C THR A 34 -7.75 15.86 -0.60
N ARG A 35 -7.65 15.57 0.71
CA ARG A 35 -6.59 14.71 1.25
C ARG A 35 -7.02 13.26 1.19
N VAL A 36 -6.18 12.43 0.60
CA VAL A 36 -6.34 10.98 0.51
C VAL A 36 -5.40 10.34 1.52
N PHE A 37 -5.94 9.40 2.29
CA PHE A 37 -5.20 8.61 3.26
C PHE A 37 -4.92 7.23 2.69
N ILE A 38 -3.67 6.80 2.71
CA ILE A 38 -3.24 5.49 2.20
C ILE A 38 -2.78 4.65 3.40
N PRO A 39 -3.55 3.63 3.82
CA PRO A 39 -3.28 2.86 5.03
C PRO A 39 -2.20 1.80 4.78
N ILE A 40 -0.93 2.15 4.98
CA ILE A 40 0.21 1.22 4.79
C ILE A 40 0.04 -0.03 5.65
N LEU A 41 -0.27 0.11 6.95
CA LEU A 41 -0.50 -1.04 7.82
C LEU A 41 -1.68 -1.90 7.36
N GLY A 42 -2.77 -1.27 6.90
CA GLY A 42 -3.93 -2.00 6.38
C GLY A 42 -3.54 -2.87 5.18
N ILE A 43 -2.84 -2.29 4.20
CA ILE A 43 -2.35 -3.00 3.01
C ILE A 43 -1.37 -4.11 3.40
N HIS A 44 -0.45 -3.83 4.32
CA HIS A 44 0.58 -4.77 4.76
C HIS A 44 0.03 -5.95 5.53
N TYR A 45 -1.14 -5.81 6.15
CA TYR A 45 -1.85 -6.87 6.86
C TYR A 45 -3.05 -7.42 6.08
N ASP A 46 -3.24 -7.00 4.83
CA ASP A 46 -4.30 -7.53 3.99
C ASP A 46 -3.99 -8.96 3.57
N LYS A 47 -4.92 -9.87 3.88
CA LYS A 47 -4.82 -11.29 3.54
C LYS A 47 -4.85 -11.57 2.03
N GLU A 48 -5.39 -10.65 1.23
CA GLU A 48 -5.39 -10.75 -0.23
C GLU A 48 -3.98 -10.61 -0.81
N HIS A 49 -3.10 -9.87 -0.13
CA HIS A 49 -1.70 -9.69 -0.54
C HIS A 49 -0.74 -10.55 0.27
N TYR A 50 -1.09 -10.87 1.53
CA TYR A 50 -0.25 -11.56 2.48
C TYR A 50 -1.05 -12.63 3.24
N ARG A 51 -1.06 -13.87 2.72
CA ARG A 51 -1.66 -15.02 3.42
C ARG A 51 -1.11 -15.15 4.84
N GLU A 52 -1.95 -15.33 5.86
CA GLU A 52 -1.53 -15.38 7.28
C GLU A 52 -0.69 -14.14 7.69
N PRO A 53 -1.22 -12.91 7.53
CA PRO A 53 -0.43 -11.67 7.59
C PRO A 53 0.22 -11.41 8.96
N GLU A 54 -0.31 -12.01 10.02
CA GLU A 54 0.24 -11.95 11.36
C GLU A 54 1.54 -12.75 11.52
N LYS A 55 1.74 -13.80 10.72
CA LYS A 55 2.95 -14.62 10.75
C LYS A 55 4.11 -13.87 10.10
N PHE A 56 5.23 -13.77 10.81
CA PHE A 56 6.49 -13.33 10.25
C PHE A 56 7.05 -14.42 9.32
N ASP A 57 7.12 -14.13 8.03
CA ASP A 57 7.59 -15.07 7.01
C ASP A 57 8.51 -14.35 5.99
N PRO A 58 9.85 -14.48 6.15
CA PRO A 58 10.82 -13.86 5.24
C PRO A 58 10.69 -14.31 3.78
N GLU A 59 10.26 -15.55 3.53
CA GLU A 59 10.18 -16.15 2.18
C GLU A 59 9.14 -15.45 1.29
N ARG A 60 8.21 -14.68 1.89
CA ARG A 60 7.32 -13.78 1.14
C ARG A 60 8.08 -12.84 0.23
N PHE A 61 9.32 -12.49 0.58
CA PHE A 61 10.17 -11.56 -0.15
C PHE A 61 11.28 -12.25 -0.95
N SER A 62 11.15 -13.55 -1.22
CA SER A 62 11.92 -14.18 -2.29
C SER A 62 11.66 -13.47 -3.62
N GLU A 63 12.56 -13.63 -4.58
CA GLU A 63 12.44 -12.99 -5.90
C GLU A 63 11.14 -13.39 -6.60
N GLU A 64 10.83 -14.69 -6.63
CA GLU A 64 9.61 -15.24 -7.21
C GLU A 64 8.33 -14.67 -6.56
N ASN A 65 8.27 -14.66 -5.22
CA ASN A 65 7.08 -14.19 -4.50
C ASN A 65 6.91 -12.68 -4.60
N SER A 66 8.02 -11.94 -4.69
CA SER A 66 7.98 -10.49 -4.85
C SER A 66 7.47 -10.08 -6.23
N GLN A 67 7.86 -10.79 -7.29
CA GLN A 67 7.38 -10.52 -8.65
C GLN A 67 5.87 -10.77 -8.83
N LYS A 68 5.30 -11.75 -8.10
CA LYS A 68 3.86 -12.06 -8.14
C LYS A 68 2.99 -11.07 -7.34
N ARG A 69 3.59 -10.32 -6.43
CA ARG A 69 2.86 -9.40 -5.55
C ARG A 69 2.56 -8.10 -6.29
N HIS A 70 1.39 -7.52 -6.03
CA HIS A 70 1.05 -6.20 -6.55
C HIS A 70 2.12 -5.16 -6.13
N GLN A 71 2.57 -4.31 -7.06
CA GLN A 71 3.68 -3.38 -6.82
C GLN A 71 3.44 -2.42 -5.64
N TYR A 72 2.18 -2.01 -5.42
CA TYR A 72 1.80 -1.12 -4.31
C TYR A 72 1.41 -1.85 -3.02
N ALA A 73 1.52 -3.18 -2.96
CA ALA A 73 1.23 -3.93 -1.73
C ALA A 73 2.39 -3.86 -0.71
N HIS A 74 3.60 -3.44 -1.13
CA HIS A 74 4.73 -3.22 -0.23
C HIS A 74 5.38 -1.85 -0.41
N ILE A 75 4.79 -0.83 0.23
CA ILE A 75 5.25 0.58 0.18
C ILE A 75 5.66 1.11 1.57
N PRO A 76 6.63 0.50 2.27
CA PRO A 76 6.99 0.90 3.64
C PRO A 76 7.51 2.34 3.76
N PHE A 77 7.93 2.94 2.64
CA PHE A 77 8.38 4.33 2.55
C PHE A 77 7.52 5.16 1.58
N GLY A 78 6.35 4.65 1.19
CA GLY A 78 5.52 5.23 0.14
C GLY A 78 6.02 4.96 -1.28
N GLU A 79 5.44 5.69 -2.24
CA GLU A 79 5.85 5.67 -3.65
C GLU A 79 5.56 7.04 -4.31
N GLY A 80 6.38 7.44 -5.28
CA GLY A 80 6.30 8.68 -6.05
C GLY A 80 7.07 9.84 -5.38
N PRO A 81 7.25 10.96 -6.12
CA PRO A 81 7.66 12.25 -5.56
C PRO A 81 6.58 12.91 -4.68
#